data_AF-A0A935M7T9-F1
#
_entry.id   AF-A0A935M7T9-F1
#
_cell.length_a   1.000
_cell.length_b   1.000
_cell.length_c   1.000
_cell.angle_alpha   90.00
_cell.angle_beta   90.00
_cell.angle_gamma   90.00
#
_symmetry.space_group_name_H-M   'P 1'
#
loop_
_entity.id
_entity.type
_entity.pdbx_description
1 polymer ?
#
loop_
_entity_poly.entity_id
_entity_poly.type
_entity_poly.pdbx_seq_one_letter_code
_entity_poly.pdbx_strand_id
1 'polypeptide(L)'
;MKQPALGMCGRAPLTSAAAAGVLLLCLLAFPAGEAGSGETDAVREAARADELLVVDCLLPGQIRRLGERTTYVSARRPARLPARDCQIRGGEYVAYDRADLRSALAAWLPAAERGDLEARTIVGEIYERGLGTAADYAAAARWYRLAADAGGVRARINLGHLYEEGLGVPVDARAALQWYRRAAGLDAAVELDGPSPPPATASSASVEERARAQLEAAQQLELRDRDLGAQRQEIERLSRELESAQALAARRDAELARLEQPLQERLLAGPKLTLVEPQLLRTRDIVPVALAQTTERQLVGRVSAPAGVVAVTVNDVSVEPNELGIFALRLPVAAGDSPVTVIAVDRQGKRDELRFTLRGTVTPQATPAAPPIARTGDRALTAGIDFGSYHALIIGNNDYQTLPDLTSPVSDATELSAVLRQRYGFRTTVLLNATRYDILSALNRLREALTPHDNLLLYFAGHGELDEVNQRGHWLPVDAERDSTANWIPTTAITDILNIMRAKQILLVVDSCYSGALTRSSMGRLGTGMTADERLHWLRTMAGKRSRTVLTSGGLAPVMDAGGGRHSVFAKALLEVLAANDEPLDGQKLHREVAARVAYAAANLRFDQVPEYAPIRFAGHEAGEFFLLPAP
;
A
#
# COMPACT_ATOMS: atom_id res chain seq x y z
N MET A 1 18.80 -28.79 -44.72
CA MET A 1 19.20 -27.65 -45.58
C MET A 1 18.86 -26.39 -44.78
N LYS A 2 19.84 -25.70 -44.16
CA LYS A 2 20.47 -24.42 -44.63
C LYS A 2 19.42 -23.49 -45.26
N GLN A 3 19.14 -22.25 -44.85
CA GLN A 3 19.81 -21.24 -43.99
C GLN A 3 18.81 -20.05 -43.75
N PRO A 4 19.16 -18.99 -42.99
CA PRO A 4 18.26 -18.07 -42.29
C PRO A 4 17.96 -16.76 -43.05
N ALA A 5 17.01 -15.95 -42.55
CA ALA A 5 16.75 -14.58 -43.03
C ALA A 5 16.93 -13.54 -41.93
N LEU A 6 18.01 -12.76 -42.05
CA LEU A 6 18.18 -11.40 -41.53
C LEU A 6 17.50 -10.43 -42.51
N GLY A 7 16.93 -9.33 -42.01
CA GLY A 7 16.39 -8.26 -42.85
C GLY A 7 16.04 -6.98 -42.10
N MET A 8 17.04 -6.10 -41.93
CA MET A 8 16.84 -4.67 -41.69
C MET A 8 16.39 -3.98 -42.99
N CYS A 9 15.50 -3.00 -42.90
CA CYS A 9 15.32 -1.87 -43.83
C CYS A 9 14.39 -0.87 -43.10
N GLY A 10 14.54 0.45 -43.08
CA GLY A 10 15.33 1.38 -43.87
C GLY A 10 14.50 2.68 -43.97
N ARG A 11 15.06 3.80 -43.49
CA ARG A 11 14.50 5.17 -43.60
C ARG A 11 14.32 5.59 -45.06
N ALA A 12 13.36 6.49 -45.32
CA ALA A 12 13.54 7.60 -46.26
C ALA A 12 12.56 8.78 -46.00
N PRO A 13 12.91 10.02 -46.40
CA PRO A 13 12.35 11.28 -45.90
C PRO A 13 11.49 12.03 -46.94
N LEU A 14 10.80 13.10 -46.50
CA LEU A 14 10.32 14.17 -47.40
C LEU A 14 10.53 15.54 -46.74
N THR A 15 11.15 16.42 -47.51
CA THR A 15 11.56 17.79 -47.20
C THR A 15 10.68 18.83 -47.91
N SER A 16 10.84 20.09 -47.46
CA SER A 16 10.56 21.39 -48.10
C SER A 16 9.19 22.02 -47.78
N ALA A 17 9.03 23.34 -47.59
CA ALA A 17 9.94 24.47 -47.36
C ALA A 17 9.10 25.74 -47.07
N ALA A 18 9.74 26.72 -46.42
CA ALA A 18 9.51 28.18 -46.46
C ALA A 18 8.20 28.78 -45.93
N ALA A 19 8.29 29.73 -44.99
CA ALA A 19 8.39 31.17 -45.27
C ALA A 19 8.27 32.05 -44.00
N ALA A 20 8.86 33.23 -44.06
CA ALA A 20 9.05 34.22 -43.00
C ALA A 20 7.78 35.01 -42.63
N GLY A 21 7.78 35.65 -41.45
CA GLY A 21 6.76 36.63 -41.09
C GLY A 21 6.93 37.23 -39.69
N VAL A 22 7.56 38.39 -39.63
CA VAL A 22 7.75 39.27 -38.46
C VAL A 22 6.40 39.76 -37.90
N LEU A 23 6.22 39.74 -36.58
CA LEU A 23 5.50 40.82 -35.89
C LEU A 23 5.99 40.97 -34.45
N LEU A 24 6.73 42.05 -34.23
CA LEU A 24 7.09 42.63 -32.95
C LEU A 24 5.99 43.63 -32.56
N LEU A 25 5.35 43.46 -31.41
CA LEU A 25 4.67 44.57 -30.72
C LEU A 25 4.84 44.41 -29.21
N CYS A 26 5.79 45.16 -28.66
CA CYS A 26 5.90 45.46 -27.24
C CYS A 26 4.84 46.50 -26.85
N LEU A 27 4.17 46.33 -25.71
CA LEU A 27 3.73 47.43 -24.86
C LEU A 27 3.77 46.97 -23.38
N LEU A 28 4.61 47.66 -22.61
CA LEU A 28 4.87 47.48 -21.18
C LEU A 28 3.79 48.18 -20.34
N ALA A 29 3.36 47.57 -19.22
CA ALA A 29 2.90 48.29 -18.04
C ALA A 29 2.89 47.41 -16.75
N PHE A 30 3.90 47.66 -15.91
CA PHE A 30 4.03 47.53 -14.45
C PHE A 30 3.74 46.21 -13.67
N PRO A 31 4.60 45.88 -12.67
CA PRO A 31 4.45 44.71 -11.82
C PRO A 31 3.62 45.05 -10.57
N ALA A 32 2.69 44.17 -10.21
CA ALA A 32 2.03 44.21 -8.92
C ALA A 32 1.79 42.79 -8.41
N GLY A 33 2.30 42.54 -7.20
CA GLY A 33 1.74 41.56 -6.28
C GLY A 33 2.24 40.13 -6.42
N GLU A 34 3.15 39.76 -5.51
CA GLU A 34 3.20 38.39 -5.01
C GLU A 34 1.80 37.97 -4.53
N ALA A 35 1.26 36.90 -5.11
CA ALA A 35 0.15 36.16 -4.54
C ALA A 35 0.38 34.69 -4.86
N GLY A 36 0.85 33.94 -3.87
CA GLY A 36 0.87 32.49 -3.94
C GLY A 36 -0.55 31.94 -4.02
N SER A 37 -0.76 30.92 -4.84
CA SER A 37 -1.73 29.84 -4.65
C SER A 37 -1.88 29.04 -5.93
N GLY A 38 -2.00 27.73 -5.78
CA GLY A 38 -2.32 26.81 -6.86
C GLY A 38 -2.50 25.37 -6.37
N GLU A 39 -2.12 25.09 -5.12
CA GLU A 39 -2.19 23.76 -4.52
C GLU A 39 -2.97 23.82 -3.20
N THR A 40 -4.27 24.13 -3.24
CA THR A 40 -5.16 23.97 -2.07
C THR A 40 -6.63 23.68 -2.37
N ASP A 41 -7.11 23.72 -3.61
CA ASP A 41 -8.57 23.67 -3.83
C ASP A 41 -9.18 22.25 -3.89
N ALA A 42 -8.47 21.23 -4.39
CA ALA A 42 -9.08 19.90 -4.55
C ALA A 42 -9.24 19.11 -3.23
N VAL A 43 -8.30 19.24 -2.28
CA VAL A 43 -8.41 18.61 -0.94
C VAL A 43 -9.42 19.34 -0.06
N ARG A 44 -9.68 20.62 -0.33
CA ARG A 44 -10.71 21.43 0.33
C ARG A 44 -12.13 21.08 -0.07
N GLU A 45 -12.32 20.26 -1.11
CA GLU A 45 -13.63 19.97 -1.69
C GLU A 45 -14.20 18.64 -1.18
N ALA A 46 -13.35 17.64 -0.89
CA ALA A 46 -13.78 16.38 -0.27
C ALA A 46 -14.18 16.51 1.21
N ALA A 47 -13.64 17.50 1.93
CA ALA A 47 -14.06 17.86 3.29
C ALA A 47 -15.45 18.55 3.35
N ARG A 48 -16.09 18.82 2.20
CA ARG A 48 -17.35 19.60 2.12
C ARG A 48 -18.64 18.78 2.14
N ALA A 49 -18.59 17.45 1.98
CA ALA A 49 -19.83 16.66 1.96
C ALA A 49 -20.53 16.68 3.34
N ASP A 50 -19.75 16.48 4.42
CA ASP A 50 -20.27 16.48 5.79
C ASP A 50 -20.76 17.87 6.22
N GLU A 51 -20.11 18.92 5.72
CA GLU A 51 -20.50 20.33 5.92
C GLU A 51 -21.86 20.70 5.29
N LEU A 52 -22.30 19.94 4.29
CA LEU A 52 -23.60 20.12 3.62
C LEU A 52 -24.72 19.30 4.27
N LEU A 53 -24.41 18.37 5.19
CA LEU A 53 -25.43 17.54 5.86
C LEU A 53 -26.36 18.41 6.70
N VAL A 54 -27.67 18.25 6.52
CA VAL A 54 -28.67 18.93 7.36
C VAL A 54 -28.73 18.23 8.72
N VAL A 55 -28.44 18.98 9.78
CA VAL A 55 -28.39 18.50 11.17
C VAL A 55 -29.41 19.23 12.05
N ASP A 56 -29.84 18.58 13.13
CA ASP A 56 -30.56 19.23 14.22
C ASP A 56 -29.56 20.04 15.06
N CYS A 57 -29.58 21.35 14.87
CA CYS A 57 -28.66 22.30 15.48
C CYS A 57 -29.30 23.00 16.67
N LEU A 58 -28.66 22.99 17.84
CA LEU A 58 -29.07 23.79 18.98
C LEU A 58 -28.23 25.08 19.04
N LEU A 59 -28.82 26.19 18.62
CA LEU A 59 -28.13 27.48 18.59
C LEU A 59 -28.01 28.11 19.98
N PRO A 60 -26.88 28.76 20.29
CA PRO A 60 -26.68 29.39 21.58
C PRO A 60 -27.62 30.59 21.78
N GLY A 61 -27.89 30.90 23.04
CA GLY A 61 -28.62 32.11 23.41
C GLY A 61 -27.85 33.36 23.02
N GLN A 62 -28.52 34.33 22.39
CA GLN A 62 -27.89 35.58 22.00
C GLN A 62 -28.00 36.60 23.14
N ILE A 63 -26.90 37.29 23.43
CA ILE A 63 -26.92 38.42 24.36
C ILE A 63 -27.64 39.58 23.66
N ARG A 64 -28.81 39.95 24.17
CA ARG A 64 -29.59 41.08 23.66
C ARG A 64 -29.54 42.21 24.68
N ARG A 65 -29.37 43.42 24.17
CA ARG A 65 -29.36 44.65 24.97
C ARG A 65 -30.71 45.34 24.85
N LEU A 66 -31.37 45.56 25.99
CA LEU A 66 -32.63 46.30 26.10
C LEU A 66 -32.34 47.66 26.74
N GLY A 67 -32.35 48.72 25.93
CA GLY A 67 -31.96 50.06 26.36
C GLY A 67 -30.46 50.14 26.72
N GLU A 68 -30.05 51.22 27.40
CA GLU A 68 -28.62 51.44 27.65
C GLU A 68 -28.02 50.56 28.74
N ARG A 69 -28.81 49.95 29.63
CA ARG A 69 -28.28 49.33 30.86
C ARG A 69 -28.62 47.86 31.09
N THR A 70 -29.49 47.27 30.29
CA THR A 70 -29.93 45.88 30.53
C THR A 70 -29.46 44.98 29.41
N THR A 71 -28.72 43.92 29.76
CA THR A 71 -28.39 42.84 28.82
C THR A 71 -28.99 41.54 29.37
N TYR A 72 -29.62 40.76 28.50
CA TYR A 72 -30.16 39.45 28.84
C TYR A 72 -29.80 38.45 27.75
N VAL A 73 -29.65 37.18 28.13
CA VAL A 73 -29.36 36.10 27.18
C VAL A 73 -30.70 35.52 26.71
N SER A 74 -30.93 35.48 25.41
CA SER A 74 -32.11 34.82 24.86
C SER A 74 -32.04 33.31 25.11
N ALA A 75 -33.19 32.63 25.13
CA ALA A 75 -33.20 31.18 25.18
C ALA A 75 -32.48 30.58 23.95
N ARG A 76 -31.86 29.41 24.14
CA ARG A 76 -31.32 28.61 23.04
C ARG A 76 -32.45 28.20 22.09
N ARG A 77 -32.16 28.14 20.79
CA ARG A 77 -33.16 27.86 19.76
C ARG A 77 -32.72 26.67 18.89
N PRO A 78 -33.53 25.60 18.79
CA PRO A 78 -33.27 24.54 17.83
C PRO A 78 -33.55 25.01 16.40
N ALA A 79 -32.80 24.50 15.43
CA ALA A 79 -32.96 24.77 13.99
C ALA A 79 -32.45 23.59 13.15
N ARG A 80 -33.05 23.34 11.98
CA ARG A 80 -32.50 22.40 10.99
C ARG A 80 -31.68 23.17 9.96
N LEU A 81 -30.36 22.97 9.96
CA LEU A 81 -29.40 23.73 9.14
C LEU A 81 -28.29 22.78 8.67
N PRO A 82 -27.56 23.09 7.58
CA PRO A 82 -26.32 22.40 7.26
C PRO A 82 -25.33 22.43 8.43
N ALA A 83 -24.55 21.37 8.61
CA ALA A 83 -23.55 21.24 9.68
C ALA A 83 -22.59 22.44 9.72
N ARG A 84 -22.15 22.93 8.55
CA ARG A 84 -21.32 24.15 8.46
C ARG A 84 -22.05 25.39 8.98
N ASP A 85 -23.33 25.54 8.67
CA ASP A 85 -24.11 26.72 9.04
C ASP A 85 -24.41 26.70 10.55
N CYS A 86 -24.60 25.51 11.12
CA CYS A 86 -24.67 25.32 12.57
C CYS A 86 -23.34 25.71 13.24
N GLN A 87 -22.21 25.23 12.73
CA GLN A 87 -20.87 25.51 13.25
C GLN A 87 -20.52 27.01 13.18
N ILE A 88 -20.79 27.67 12.05
CA ILE A 88 -20.58 29.12 11.87
C ILE A 88 -21.37 29.91 12.91
N ARG A 89 -22.57 29.45 13.28
CA ARG A 89 -23.44 30.10 14.25
C ARG A 89 -23.17 29.67 15.70
N GLY A 90 -22.11 28.88 15.94
CA GLY A 90 -21.72 28.38 17.25
C GLY A 90 -22.74 27.42 17.88
N GLY A 91 -23.55 26.76 17.06
CA GLY A 91 -24.55 25.78 17.50
C GLY A 91 -23.95 24.42 17.84
N GLU A 92 -24.60 23.72 18.76
CA GLU A 92 -24.26 22.35 19.15
C GLU A 92 -25.01 21.36 18.24
N TYR A 93 -24.29 20.40 17.66
CA TYR A 93 -24.86 19.30 16.86
C TYR A 93 -23.97 18.05 16.95
N VAL A 94 -24.51 16.88 16.60
CA VAL A 94 -23.80 15.59 16.63
C VAL A 94 -23.22 15.28 15.25
N ALA A 95 -21.90 15.04 15.16
CA ALA A 95 -21.16 15.01 13.89
C ALA A 95 -21.09 13.63 13.20
N TYR A 96 -21.27 12.50 13.92
CA TYR A 96 -20.97 11.16 13.38
C TYR A 96 -22.03 10.09 13.64
N ASP A 97 -23.14 10.44 14.28
CA ASP A 97 -24.25 9.50 14.46
C ASP A 97 -25.42 9.97 13.60
N ARG A 98 -26.05 9.05 12.86
CA ARG A 98 -27.27 9.38 12.10
C ARG A 98 -28.34 9.74 13.12
N ALA A 99 -28.53 11.03 13.38
CA ALA A 99 -29.61 11.64 14.14
C ALA A 99 -30.28 10.67 15.14
N ASP A 100 -29.65 10.45 16.31
CA ASP A 100 -30.35 9.78 17.40
C ASP A 100 -31.59 10.62 17.73
N LEU A 101 -32.76 10.06 17.42
CA LEU A 101 -34.05 10.69 17.61
C LEU A 101 -34.26 11.10 19.08
N ARG A 102 -33.52 10.50 20.04
CA ARG A 102 -33.50 10.91 21.46
C ARG A 102 -32.79 12.24 21.67
N SER A 103 -31.63 12.44 21.05
CA SER A 103 -30.90 13.70 21.10
C SER A 103 -31.67 14.81 20.40
N ALA A 104 -32.27 14.50 19.24
CA ALA A 104 -33.17 15.42 18.55
C ALA A 104 -34.39 15.77 19.42
N LEU A 105 -35.01 14.79 20.07
CA LEU A 105 -36.15 15.04 20.97
C LEU A 105 -35.76 15.99 22.10
N ALA A 106 -34.60 15.77 22.74
CA ALA A 106 -34.12 16.62 23.82
C ALA A 106 -33.92 18.08 23.37
N ALA A 107 -33.48 18.30 22.13
CA ALA A 107 -33.29 19.64 21.58
C ALA A 107 -34.61 20.34 21.22
N TRP A 108 -35.57 19.60 20.65
CA TRP A 108 -36.82 20.16 20.12
C TRP A 108 -37.96 20.24 21.13
N LEU A 109 -38.01 19.34 22.12
CA LEU A 109 -39.11 19.23 23.07
C LEU A 109 -39.36 20.53 23.86
N PRO A 110 -38.36 21.23 24.41
CA PRO A 110 -38.60 22.48 25.13
C PRO A 110 -39.22 23.58 24.25
N ALA A 111 -38.87 23.61 22.95
CA ALA A 111 -39.45 24.58 22.02
C ALA A 111 -40.90 24.21 21.63
N ALA A 112 -41.18 22.91 21.47
CA ALA A 112 -42.52 22.41 21.21
C ALA A 112 -43.49 22.71 22.37
N GLU A 113 -43.02 22.54 23.61
CA GLU A 113 -43.76 22.86 24.84
C GLU A 113 -44.08 24.37 24.95
N ARG A 114 -43.18 25.23 24.49
CA ARG A 114 -43.40 26.68 24.40
C ARG A 114 -44.31 27.11 23.25
N GLY A 115 -44.73 26.17 22.41
CA GLY A 115 -45.71 26.39 21.36
C GLY A 115 -45.15 26.73 19.99
N ASP A 116 -43.87 26.49 19.76
CA ASP A 116 -43.29 26.62 18.42
C ASP A 116 -43.89 25.58 17.46
N LEU A 117 -44.49 26.05 16.37
CA LEU A 117 -45.24 25.23 15.40
C LEU A 117 -44.34 24.24 14.66
N GLU A 118 -43.13 24.64 14.31
CA GLU A 118 -42.16 23.78 13.64
C GLU A 118 -41.65 22.71 14.62
N ALA A 119 -41.32 23.10 15.85
CA ALA A 119 -40.88 22.17 16.89
C ALA A 119 -41.95 21.13 17.24
N ARG A 120 -43.22 21.53 17.37
CA ARG A 120 -44.33 20.57 17.59
C ARG A 120 -44.46 19.56 16.44
N THR A 121 -44.28 20.02 15.20
CA THR A 121 -44.31 19.14 14.03
C THR A 121 -43.13 18.16 14.05
N ILE A 122 -41.92 18.63 14.36
CA ILE A 122 -40.71 17.79 14.44
C ILE A 122 -40.80 16.78 15.59
N VAL A 123 -41.29 17.18 16.76
CA VAL A 123 -41.50 16.26 17.89
C VAL A 123 -42.51 15.17 17.51
N GLY A 124 -43.57 15.49 16.76
CA GLY A 124 -44.48 14.51 16.19
C GLY A 124 -43.78 13.51 15.27
N GLU A 125 -42.94 13.99 14.35
CA GLU A 125 -42.14 13.14 13.42
C GLU A 125 -41.18 12.22 14.18
N ILE A 126 -40.61 12.68 15.29
CA ILE A 126 -39.73 11.88 16.15
C ILE A 126 -40.51 10.73 16.81
N TYR A 127 -41.70 10.99 17.37
CA TYR A 127 -42.52 9.94 17.98
C TYR A 127 -43.08 8.95 16.96
N GLU A 128 -43.42 9.40 15.75
CA GLU A 128 -43.85 8.55 14.63
C GLU A 128 -42.76 7.59 14.15
N ARG A 129 -41.49 8.02 14.17
CA ARG A 129 -40.34 7.20 13.74
C ARG A 129 -39.82 6.26 14.83
N GLY A 130 -40.01 6.62 16.10
CA GLY A 130 -39.59 5.82 17.26
C GLY A 130 -38.15 6.10 17.72
N LEU A 131 -37.94 6.11 19.05
CA LEU A 131 -36.67 6.50 19.70
C LEU A 131 -35.67 5.33 19.81
N GLY A 132 -35.46 4.58 18.73
CA GLY A 132 -34.69 3.33 18.73
C GLY A 132 -35.46 2.12 19.30
N THR A 133 -36.78 2.26 19.44
CA THR A 133 -37.75 1.21 19.79
C THR A 133 -39.05 1.45 18.98
N ALA A 134 -40.15 0.77 19.28
CA ALA A 134 -41.42 0.96 18.56
C ALA A 134 -41.91 2.43 18.61
N ALA A 135 -42.57 2.86 17.54
CA ALA A 135 -43.16 4.19 17.40
C ALA A 135 -44.32 4.41 18.40
N ASP A 136 -44.44 5.64 18.91
CA ASP A 136 -45.58 6.07 19.72
C ASP A 136 -46.48 6.97 18.88
N TYR A 137 -47.31 6.36 18.05
CA TYR A 137 -48.23 7.06 17.17
C TYR A 137 -49.29 7.88 17.93
N ALA A 138 -49.64 7.48 19.15
CA ALA A 138 -50.58 8.23 19.97
C ALA A 138 -49.96 9.56 20.44
N ALA A 139 -48.67 9.55 20.82
CA ALA A 139 -47.92 10.78 21.09
C ALA A 139 -47.74 11.63 19.83
N ALA A 140 -47.42 11.01 18.68
CA ALA A 140 -47.31 11.71 17.41
C ALA A 140 -48.61 12.44 17.03
N ALA A 141 -49.77 11.76 17.14
CA ALA A 141 -51.08 12.34 16.86
C ALA A 141 -51.40 13.56 17.75
N ARG A 142 -51.03 13.51 19.04
CA ARG A 142 -51.21 14.66 19.96
C ARG A 142 -50.38 15.87 19.51
N TRP A 143 -49.10 15.65 19.20
CA TRP A 143 -48.21 16.73 18.76
C TRP A 143 -48.59 17.30 17.39
N TYR A 144 -48.99 16.45 16.45
CA TYR A 144 -49.50 16.91 15.16
C TYR A 144 -50.79 17.68 15.27
N ARG A 145 -51.72 17.27 16.13
CA ARG A 145 -52.95 18.05 16.36
C ARG A 145 -52.64 19.45 16.88
N LEU A 146 -51.76 19.57 17.88
CA LEU A 146 -51.33 20.87 18.43
C LEU A 146 -50.67 21.78 17.39
N ALA A 147 -49.96 21.22 16.40
CA ALA A 147 -49.36 21.98 15.31
C ALA A 147 -50.34 22.27 14.17
N ALA A 148 -51.24 21.33 13.84
CA ALA A 148 -52.24 21.44 12.80
C ALA A 148 -53.30 22.50 13.12
N ASP A 149 -53.73 22.55 14.39
CA ASP A 149 -54.67 23.55 14.92
C ASP A 149 -54.05 24.94 14.92
N ALA A 150 -52.73 25.03 15.14
CA ALA A 150 -51.96 26.28 15.04
C ALA A 150 -51.65 26.71 13.59
N GLY A 151 -52.17 26.01 12.57
CA GLY A 151 -52.02 26.37 11.17
C GLY A 151 -50.94 25.60 10.40
N GLY A 152 -50.32 24.58 11.01
CA GLY A 152 -49.20 23.87 10.40
C GLY A 152 -49.62 22.94 9.27
N VAL A 153 -49.36 23.33 8.02
CA VAL A 153 -49.70 22.53 6.82
C VAL A 153 -49.09 21.13 6.86
N ARG A 154 -47.81 21.01 7.22
CA ARG A 154 -47.13 19.72 7.34
C ARG A 154 -47.76 18.83 8.41
N ALA A 155 -48.10 19.40 9.57
CA ALA A 155 -48.76 18.67 10.65
C ALA A 155 -50.19 18.23 10.27
N ARG A 156 -50.92 19.03 9.48
CA ARG A 156 -52.25 18.64 8.94
C ARG A 156 -52.14 17.42 8.02
N ILE A 157 -51.13 17.38 7.15
CA ILE A 157 -50.87 16.23 6.26
C ILE A 157 -50.55 14.99 7.10
N ASN A 158 -49.60 15.10 8.03
CA ASN A 158 -49.20 13.95 8.86
C ASN A 158 -50.34 13.46 9.76
N LEU A 159 -51.17 14.36 10.29
CA LEU A 159 -52.36 13.98 11.06
C LEU A 159 -53.41 13.29 10.17
N GLY A 160 -53.59 13.76 8.93
CA GLY A 160 -54.44 13.09 7.95
C GLY A 160 -54.01 11.66 7.68
N HIS A 161 -52.70 11.44 7.52
CA HIS A 161 -52.10 10.12 7.33
C HIS A 161 -52.33 9.19 8.54
N LEU A 162 -52.19 9.70 9.77
CA LEU A 162 -52.48 8.88 10.97
C LEU A 162 -53.95 8.44 11.03
N TYR A 163 -54.90 9.27 10.57
CA TYR A 163 -56.33 8.92 10.50
C TYR A 163 -56.66 7.99 9.34
N GLU A 164 -55.93 8.06 8.22
CA GLU A 164 -56.11 7.17 7.08
C GLU A 164 -55.67 5.75 7.43
N GLU A 165 -54.48 5.61 8.02
CA GLU A 165 -53.87 4.33 8.36
C GLU A 165 -54.27 3.78 9.74
N GLY A 166 -54.96 4.59 10.56
CA GLY A 166 -55.36 4.18 11.91
C GLY A 166 -54.20 4.06 12.90
N LEU A 167 -53.15 4.86 12.72
CA LEU A 167 -51.93 4.82 13.51
C LEU A 167 -52.06 5.73 14.73
N GLY A 168 -52.27 5.12 15.92
CA GLY A 168 -52.41 5.86 17.18
C GLY A 168 -53.73 6.66 17.32
N VAL A 169 -54.57 6.63 16.30
CA VAL A 169 -55.95 7.13 16.25
C VAL A 169 -56.83 6.12 15.50
N PRO A 170 -58.14 6.05 15.76
CA PRO A 170 -59.03 5.21 14.96
C PRO A 170 -59.05 5.63 13.50
N VAL A 171 -59.18 4.66 12.59
CA VAL A 171 -59.34 4.93 11.15
C VAL A 171 -60.56 5.80 10.92
N ASP A 172 -60.37 6.94 10.27
CA ASP A 172 -61.44 7.86 9.87
C ASP A 172 -61.05 8.60 8.59
N ALA A 173 -61.45 8.02 7.44
CA ALA A 173 -61.18 8.59 6.12
C ALA A 173 -61.80 9.98 5.93
N ARG A 174 -62.90 10.29 6.63
CA ARG A 174 -63.54 11.61 6.56
C ARG A 174 -62.75 12.65 7.33
N ALA A 175 -62.19 12.29 8.49
CA ALA A 175 -61.25 13.14 9.22
C ALA A 175 -59.95 13.34 8.44
N ALA A 176 -59.38 12.28 7.85
CA ALA A 176 -58.18 12.35 7.03
C ALA A 176 -58.35 13.33 5.85
N LEU A 177 -59.43 13.16 5.07
CA LEU A 177 -59.76 14.03 3.94
C LEU A 177 -59.95 15.49 4.38
N GLN A 178 -60.59 15.74 5.53
CA GLN A 178 -60.72 17.09 6.07
C GLN A 178 -59.37 17.70 6.38
N TRP A 179 -58.45 16.96 7.01
CA TRP A 179 -57.12 17.45 7.31
C TRP A 179 -56.29 17.73 6.04
N TYR A 180 -56.38 16.88 5.02
CA TYR A 180 -55.73 17.13 3.72
C TYR A 180 -56.30 18.35 3.00
N ARG A 181 -57.62 18.55 3.03
CA ARG A 181 -58.25 19.75 2.45
C ARG A 181 -57.83 21.02 3.16
N ARG A 182 -57.81 21.00 4.50
CA ARG A 182 -57.27 22.11 5.31
C ARG A 182 -55.79 22.36 5.01
N ALA A 183 -55.00 21.33 4.73
CA ALA A 183 -53.61 21.50 4.31
C ALA A 183 -53.50 22.16 2.92
N ALA A 184 -54.43 21.85 2.01
CA ALA A 184 -54.53 22.44 0.67
C ALA A 184 -55.17 23.85 0.63
N GLY A 185 -55.50 24.44 1.80
CA GLY A 185 -56.16 25.75 1.88
C GLY A 185 -57.64 25.73 1.48
N LEU A 186 -58.23 24.54 1.35
CA LEU A 186 -59.65 24.35 1.07
C LEU A 186 -60.43 24.36 2.39
N ASP A 187 -60.38 25.50 3.09
CA ASP A 187 -61.04 25.73 4.39
C ASP A 187 -62.52 26.13 4.25
N ALA A 188 -63.08 26.13 3.04
CA ALA A 188 -64.48 26.41 2.81
C ALA A 188 -65.34 25.34 3.53
N ALA A 189 -66.06 25.79 4.55
CA ALA A 189 -67.06 25.03 5.28
C ALA A 189 -68.12 24.50 4.29
N VAL A 190 -67.91 23.29 3.80
CA VAL A 190 -69.00 22.46 3.29
C VAL A 190 -69.40 21.58 4.45
N GLU A 191 -70.43 22.01 5.18
CA GLU A 191 -71.22 21.12 6.01
C GLU A 191 -71.69 19.96 5.12
N LEU A 192 -71.29 18.75 5.48
CA LEU A 192 -71.79 17.54 4.86
C LEU A 192 -73.16 17.24 5.46
N ASP A 193 -74.14 18.06 5.08
CA ASP A 193 -75.57 17.78 5.26
C ASP A 193 -76.32 18.26 4.01
N GLY A 194 -76.39 17.38 3.01
CA GLY A 194 -77.17 17.58 1.81
C GLY A 194 -77.21 16.31 0.96
N PRO A 195 -78.38 15.86 0.50
CA PRO A 195 -78.50 14.60 -0.23
C PRO A 195 -77.83 14.71 -1.61
N SER A 196 -77.16 13.63 -2.02
CA SER A 196 -76.47 13.53 -3.31
C SER A 196 -77.37 13.90 -4.49
N PRO A 197 -76.86 14.60 -5.53
CA PRO A 197 -77.63 14.79 -6.75
C PRO A 197 -77.74 13.46 -7.52
N PRO A 198 -78.85 13.23 -8.25
CA PRO A 198 -79.02 11.99 -8.99
C PRO A 198 -78.06 11.95 -10.19
N PRO A 199 -77.57 10.76 -10.58
CA PRO A 199 -76.64 10.64 -11.69
C PRO A 199 -77.36 10.91 -13.01
N ALA A 200 -76.79 11.81 -13.81
CA ALA A 200 -77.18 12.00 -15.20
C ALA A 200 -76.83 10.74 -16.01
N THR A 201 -77.83 10.18 -16.68
CA THR A 201 -77.71 9.00 -17.54
C THR A 201 -76.90 9.33 -18.81
N ALA A 202 -75.59 9.12 -18.76
CA ALA A 202 -74.79 8.87 -19.96
C ALA A 202 -75.04 7.41 -20.40
N SER A 203 -75.22 7.17 -21.70
CA SER A 203 -75.47 5.82 -22.21
C SER A 203 -74.32 4.87 -21.81
N SER A 204 -74.67 3.66 -21.40
CA SER A 204 -73.74 2.63 -20.89
C SER A 204 -72.57 2.35 -21.84
N ALA A 205 -72.79 2.47 -23.15
CA ALA A 205 -71.74 2.32 -24.17
C ALA A 205 -70.58 3.32 -24.01
N SER A 206 -70.88 4.58 -23.67
CA SER A 206 -69.86 5.62 -23.50
C SER A 206 -69.08 5.53 -22.18
N VAL A 207 -69.64 4.86 -21.17
CA VAL A 207 -69.00 4.64 -19.87
C VAL A 207 -68.05 3.44 -19.95
N GLU A 208 -68.45 2.37 -20.65
CA GLU A 208 -67.61 1.20 -20.88
C GLU A 208 -66.40 1.49 -21.78
N GLU A 209 -66.56 2.29 -22.84
CA GLU A 209 -65.44 2.74 -23.68
C GLU A 209 -64.42 3.60 -22.89
N ARG A 210 -64.91 4.50 -22.03
CA ARG A 210 -64.04 5.30 -21.15
C ARG A 210 -63.33 4.44 -20.11
N ALA A 211 -64.01 3.44 -19.54
CA ALA A 211 -63.40 2.52 -18.59
C ALA A 211 -62.30 1.66 -19.24
N ARG A 212 -62.49 1.22 -20.48
CA ARG A 212 -61.46 0.50 -21.25
C ARG A 212 -60.25 1.38 -21.57
N ALA A 213 -60.48 2.60 -22.04
CA ALA A 213 -59.40 3.55 -22.31
C ALA A 213 -58.62 3.93 -21.03
N GLN A 214 -59.29 4.03 -19.89
CA GLN A 214 -58.64 4.26 -18.59
C GLN A 214 -57.81 3.07 -18.14
N LEU A 215 -58.28 1.83 -18.36
CA LEU A 215 -57.53 0.62 -18.04
C LEU A 215 -56.27 0.49 -18.91
N GLU A 216 -56.39 0.74 -20.22
CA GLU A 216 -55.24 0.74 -21.13
C GLU A 216 -54.21 1.82 -20.76
N ALA A 217 -54.67 3.02 -20.41
CA ALA A 217 -53.79 4.09 -19.92
C ALA A 217 -53.09 3.71 -18.60
N ALA A 218 -53.79 3.06 -17.68
CA ALA A 218 -53.21 2.58 -16.42
C ALA A 218 -52.14 1.51 -16.66
N GLN A 219 -52.38 0.57 -17.57
CA GLN A 219 -51.40 -0.45 -17.97
C GLN A 219 -50.16 0.17 -18.62
N GLN A 220 -50.34 1.20 -19.47
CA GLN A 220 -49.21 1.92 -20.06
C GLN A 220 -48.38 2.69 -19.04
N LEU A 221 -49.01 3.27 -18.02
CA LEU A 221 -48.29 3.94 -16.93
C LEU A 221 -47.47 2.93 -16.11
N GLU A 222 -48.03 1.77 -15.81
CA GLU A 222 -47.30 0.73 -15.07
C GLU A 222 -46.06 0.22 -15.82
N LEU A 223 -46.16 0.06 -17.14
CA LEU A 223 -45.00 -0.30 -17.98
C LEU A 223 -43.93 0.80 -17.97
N ARG A 224 -44.34 2.06 -18.10
CA ARG A 224 -43.43 3.21 -18.02
C ARG A 224 -42.74 3.32 -16.66
N ASP A 225 -43.45 3.07 -15.57
CA ASP A 225 -42.87 3.11 -14.23
C ASP A 225 -41.84 1.99 -14.04
N ARG A 226 -42.06 0.81 -14.61
CA ARG A 226 -41.06 -0.27 -14.63
C ARG A 226 -39.83 0.11 -15.44
N ASP A 227 -40.00 0.70 -16.62
CA ASP A 227 -38.89 1.17 -17.47
C ASP A 227 -38.08 2.26 -16.77
N LEU A 228 -38.75 3.23 -16.13
CA LEU A 228 -38.09 4.27 -15.34
C LEU A 228 -37.35 3.69 -14.13
N GLY A 229 -37.91 2.65 -13.49
CA GLY A 229 -37.24 1.91 -12.42
C GLY A 229 -35.96 1.24 -12.90
N ALA A 230 -36.00 0.56 -14.06
CA ALA A 230 -34.83 -0.08 -14.65
C ALA A 230 -33.75 0.95 -15.05
N GLN A 231 -34.15 2.08 -15.64
CA GLN A 231 -33.22 3.16 -15.99
C GLN A 231 -32.56 3.78 -14.75
N ARG A 232 -33.31 3.97 -13.65
CA ARG A 232 -32.76 4.47 -12.38
C ARG A 232 -31.72 3.51 -11.79
N GLN A 233 -32.00 2.21 -11.80
CA GLN A 233 -31.04 1.19 -11.33
C GLN A 233 -29.77 1.20 -12.17
N GLU A 234 -29.88 1.39 -13.49
CA GLU A 234 -28.74 1.46 -14.38
C GLU A 234 -27.89 2.71 -14.14
N ILE A 235 -28.53 3.87 -13.92
CA ILE A 235 -27.83 5.10 -13.54
C ILE A 235 -27.09 4.91 -12.21
N GLU A 236 -27.71 4.31 -11.20
CA GLU A 236 -27.06 4.01 -9.92
C GLU A 236 -25.87 3.05 -10.05
N ARG A 237 -25.95 2.08 -10.98
CA ARG A 237 -24.82 1.20 -11.30
C ARG A 237 -23.67 1.98 -11.92
N LEU A 238 -23.96 2.77 -12.96
CA LEU A 238 -22.94 3.58 -13.67
C LEU A 238 -22.32 4.65 -12.77
N SER A 239 -23.09 5.28 -11.88
CA SER A 239 -22.57 6.24 -10.90
C SER A 239 -21.57 5.59 -9.96
N ARG A 240 -21.85 4.37 -9.47
CA ARG A 240 -20.90 3.62 -8.62
C ARG A 240 -19.63 3.23 -9.38
N GLU A 241 -19.75 2.84 -10.64
CA GLU A 241 -18.59 2.54 -11.48
C GLU A 241 -17.71 3.79 -11.69
N LEU A 242 -18.33 4.95 -11.98
CA LEU A 242 -17.61 6.22 -12.13
C LEU A 242 -16.89 6.63 -10.85
N GLU A 243 -17.54 6.54 -9.69
CA GLU A 243 -16.92 6.82 -8.39
C GLU A 243 -15.71 5.91 -8.14
N SER A 244 -15.82 4.62 -8.46
CA SER A 244 -14.73 3.67 -8.30
C SER A 244 -13.54 3.99 -9.21
N ALA A 245 -13.80 4.41 -10.46
CA ALA A 245 -12.77 4.79 -11.42
C ALA A 245 -12.07 6.09 -11.01
N GLN A 246 -12.83 7.09 -10.54
CA GLN A 246 -12.27 8.34 -10.01
C GLN A 246 -11.40 8.10 -8.77
N ALA A 247 -11.84 7.22 -7.86
CA ALA A 247 -11.05 6.85 -6.68
C ALA A 247 -9.74 6.14 -7.07
N LEU A 248 -9.76 5.31 -8.12
CA LEU A 248 -8.55 4.66 -8.62
C LEU A 248 -7.59 5.68 -9.26
N ALA A 249 -8.10 6.62 -10.07
CA ALA A 249 -7.30 7.68 -10.67
C ALA A 249 -6.60 8.53 -9.61
N ALA A 250 -7.35 8.99 -8.59
CA ALA A 250 -6.79 9.78 -7.49
C ALA A 250 -5.67 9.04 -6.72
N ARG A 251 -5.79 7.72 -6.57
CA ARG A 251 -4.73 6.89 -5.95
C ARG A 251 -3.47 6.84 -6.81
N ARG A 252 -3.61 6.76 -8.13
CA ARG A 252 -2.48 6.75 -9.07
C ARG A 252 -1.77 8.10 -9.11
N ASP A 253 -2.51 9.20 -9.09
CA ASP A 253 -1.93 10.55 -9.05
C ASP A 253 -1.15 10.79 -7.75
N ALA A 254 -1.68 10.35 -6.61
CA ALA A 254 -0.98 10.42 -5.33
C ALA A 254 0.31 9.57 -5.31
N GLU A 255 0.29 8.42 -5.99
CA GLU A 255 1.47 7.55 -6.13
C GLU A 255 2.54 8.20 -7.02
N LEU A 256 2.14 8.81 -8.14
CA LEU A 256 3.04 9.57 -9.02
C LEU A 256 3.72 10.73 -8.28
N ALA A 257 2.94 11.57 -7.59
CA ALA A 257 3.48 12.70 -6.84
C ALA A 257 4.49 12.26 -5.75
N ARG A 258 4.23 11.13 -5.09
CA ARG A 258 5.14 10.55 -4.10
C ARG A 258 6.46 10.05 -4.70
N LEU A 259 6.44 9.61 -5.95
CA LEU A 259 7.62 9.15 -6.69
C LEU A 259 8.44 10.32 -7.26
N GLU A 260 7.81 11.46 -7.58
CA GLU A 260 8.47 12.64 -8.16
C GLU A 260 9.32 13.42 -7.14
N GLN A 261 8.86 13.60 -5.90
CA GLN A 261 9.61 14.31 -4.85
C GLN A 261 11.07 13.83 -4.67
N PRO A 262 11.37 12.53 -4.49
CA PRO A 262 12.74 12.06 -4.29
C PRO A 262 13.60 12.18 -5.57
N LEU A 263 12.99 12.25 -6.75
CA LEU A 263 13.70 12.49 -8.01
C LEU A 263 14.19 13.94 -8.10
N GLN A 264 13.35 14.89 -7.67
CA GLN A 264 13.66 16.32 -7.70
C GLN A 264 14.76 16.68 -6.69
N GLU A 265 14.74 16.09 -5.50
CA GLU A 265 15.82 16.22 -4.51
C GLU A 265 17.14 15.63 -4.99
N ARG A 266 17.09 14.50 -5.72
CA ARG A 266 18.27 13.90 -6.34
C ARG A 266 18.88 14.85 -7.36
N LEU A 267 18.11 15.47 -8.25
CA LEU A 267 18.61 16.36 -9.31
C LEU A 267 19.36 17.61 -8.79
N LEU A 268 19.11 18.04 -7.55
CA LEU A 268 19.76 19.20 -6.91
C LEU A 268 21.05 18.85 -6.15
N ALA A 269 21.23 17.58 -5.75
CA ALA A 269 22.39 17.14 -4.97
C ALA A 269 23.67 17.06 -5.82
N GLY A 270 24.81 17.48 -5.24
CA GLY A 270 26.14 17.36 -5.87
C GLY A 270 26.69 15.93 -5.84
N PRO A 271 27.90 15.69 -6.41
CA PRO A 271 28.52 14.37 -6.38
C PRO A 271 28.84 13.96 -4.95
N LYS A 272 28.70 12.67 -4.63
CA LYS A 272 29.06 12.09 -3.34
C LYS A 272 30.06 10.97 -3.54
N LEU A 273 31.25 11.13 -2.97
CA LEU A 273 32.33 10.15 -2.95
C LEU A 273 32.18 9.22 -1.73
N THR A 274 32.32 7.92 -1.96
CA THR A 274 32.34 6.90 -0.90
C THR A 274 33.40 5.87 -1.24
N LEU A 275 34.35 5.63 -0.34
CA LEU A 275 35.31 4.54 -0.50
C LEU A 275 34.70 3.22 -0.02
N VAL A 276 34.84 2.19 -0.85
CA VAL A 276 34.48 0.79 -0.56
C VAL A 276 35.69 0.06 0.02
N GLU A 277 36.88 0.35 -0.50
CA GLU A 277 38.15 -0.22 -0.05
C GLU A 277 39.27 0.84 -0.25
N PRO A 278 40.11 1.16 0.74
CA PRO A 278 40.09 0.67 2.12
C PRO A 278 38.99 1.31 2.97
N GLN A 279 38.49 0.56 3.95
CA GLN A 279 37.54 1.08 4.95
C GLN A 279 38.23 2.12 5.84
N LEU A 280 37.80 3.38 5.76
CA LEU A 280 38.37 4.47 6.55
C LEU A 280 37.63 4.61 7.88
N LEU A 281 38.34 4.45 9.01
CA LEU A 281 37.83 4.83 10.32
C LEU A 281 37.81 6.36 10.41
N ARG A 282 36.63 6.99 10.32
CA ARG A 282 36.48 8.44 10.53
C ARG A 282 36.65 8.76 12.01
N THR A 283 37.79 9.32 12.39
CA THR A 283 37.97 10.02 13.67
C THR A 283 37.80 11.51 13.46
N ARG A 284 37.16 12.21 14.41
CA ARG A 284 37.11 13.69 14.36
C ARG A 284 38.54 14.20 14.55
N ASP A 285 38.97 15.07 13.63
CA ASP A 285 40.24 15.83 13.64
C ASP A 285 41.54 15.12 13.24
N ILE A 286 41.50 13.94 12.62
CA ILE A 286 42.72 13.27 12.09
C ILE A 286 42.47 12.77 10.65
N VAL A 287 43.43 13.00 9.74
CA VAL A 287 43.39 12.42 8.38
C VAL A 287 43.37 10.89 8.51
N PRO A 288 42.33 10.19 8.03
CA PRO A 288 42.19 8.76 8.25
C PRO A 288 43.34 7.98 7.60
N VAL A 289 43.91 7.02 8.33
CA VAL A 289 45.04 6.20 7.87
C VAL A 289 44.54 4.80 7.54
N ALA A 290 44.85 4.32 6.35
CA ALA A 290 44.62 2.95 5.90
C ALA A 290 45.95 2.18 5.87
N LEU A 291 45.99 1.02 6.52
CA LEU A 291 47.18 0.16 6.58
C LEU A 291 47.24 -0.74 5.33
N ALA A 292 48.41 -0.83 4.71
CA ALA A 292 48.68 -1.75 3.62
C ALA A 292 49.76 -2.77 4.02
N GLN A 293 49.43 -4.06 3.86
CA GLN A 293 50.33 -5.19 4.14
C GLN A 293 51.14 -5.65 2.91
N THR A 294 50.95 -4.96 1.78
CA THR A 294 51.51 -5.30 0.46
C THR A 294 52.11 -4.05 -0.19
N THR A 295 52.98 -4.22 -1.18
CA THR A 295 53.61 -3.12 -1.95
C THR A 295 52.65 -2.38 -2.88
N GLU A 296 51.45 -2.92 -3.08
CA GLU A 296 50.34 -2.29 -3.81
C GLU A 296 49.05 -2.42 -3.00
N ARG A 297 48.19 -1.39 -3.03
CA ARG A 297 46.85 -1.40 -2.43
C ARG A 297 45.80 -1.08 -3.48
N GLN A 298 44.74 -1.89 -3.52
CA GLN A 298 43.58 -1.61 -4.35
C GLN A 298 42.70 -0.56 -3.68
N LEU A 299 42.45 0.53 -4.41
CA LEU A 299 41.47 1.56 -4.06
C LEU A 299 40.20 1.27 -4.86
N VAL A 300 39.08 1.10 -4.17
CA VAL A 300 37.75 0.99 -4.78
C VAL A 300 36.85 2.03 -4.15
N GLY A 301 36.23 2.85 -4.99
CA GLY A 301 35.30 3.88 -4.55
C GLY A 301 34.10 3.97 -5.47
N ARG A 302 33.05 4.60 -4.96
CA ARG A 302 31.83 4.92 -5.69
C ARG A 302 31.60 6.42 -5.64
N VAL A 303 31.24 6.96 -6.78
CA VAL A 303 30.85 8.35 -7.00
C VAL A 303 29.40 8.33 -7.41
N SER A 304 28.53 8.86 -6.56
CA SER A 304 27.14 9.06 -6.91
C SER A 304 26.94 10.52 -7.30
N ALA A 305 26.77 10.80 -8.59
CA ALA A 305 26.47 12.15 -9.08
C ALA A 305 25.12 12.13 -9.81
N PRO A 306 24.06 12.74 -9.25
CA PRO A 306 22.75 12.78 -9.89
C PRO A 306 22.73 13.47 -11.25
N ALA A 307 23.60 14.46 -11.46
CA ALA A 307 23.80 15.14 -12.74
C ALA A 307 24.74 14.38 -13.71
N GLY A 308 25.24 13.22 -13.32
CA GLY A 308 26.26 12.47 -14.06
C GLY A 308 27.68 12.92 -13.70
N VAL A 309 28.61 11.95 -13.70
CA VAL A 309 30.02 12.17 -13.39
C VAL A 309 30.77 12.65 -14.64
N VAL A 310 31.60 13.68 -14.50
CA VAL A 310 32.47 14.19 -15.57
C VAL A 310 33.87 13.64 -15.43
N ALA A 311 34.43 13.71 -14.22
CA ALA A 311 35.79 13.26 -13.97
C ALA A 311 35.92 12.78 -12.52
N VAL A 312 36.74 11.75 -12.35
CA VAL A 312 37.20 11.29 -11.03
C VAL A 312 38.71 11.19 -11.11
N THR A 313 39.41 11.82 -10.17
CA THR A 313 40.87 11.78 -10.10
C THR A 313 41.31 11.21 -8.77
N VAL A 314 42.37 10.40 -8.80
CA VAL A 314 43.06 9.86 -7.63
C VAL A 314 44.51 10.27 -7.73
N ASN A 315 45.00 11.12 -6.81
CA ASN A 315 46.35 11.71 -6.87
C ASN A 315 46.68 12.26 -8.26
N ASP A 316 45.76 13.06 -8.82
CA ASP A 316 45.84 13.68 -10.15
C ASP A 316 45.83 12.71 -11.34
N VAL A 317 45.69 11.40 -11.10
CA VAL A 317 45.47 10.40 -12.15
C VAL A 317 43.96 10.28 -12.43
N SER A 318 43.56 10.52 -13.67
CA SER A 318 42.17 10.33 -14.10
C SER A 318 41.79 8.86 -14.08
N VAL A 319 40.68 8.53 -13.43
CA VAL A 319 40.11 7.18 -13.38
C VAL A 319 38.71 7.24 -13.94
N GLU A 320 38.41 6.42 -14.94
CA GLU A 320 37.07 6.34 -15.51
C GLU A 320 36.15 5.49 -14.63
N PRO A 321 35.11 6.08 -14.03
CA PRO A 321 34.11 5.32 -13.30
C PRO A 321 33.22 4.59 -14.31
N ASN A 322 32.75 3.40 -13.94
CA ASN A 322 31.74 2.70 -14.73
C ASN A 322 30.36 3.40 -14.63
N GLU A 323 29.36 2.87 -15.33
CA GLU A 323 28.00 3.43 -15.39
C GLU A 323 27.31 3.54 -14.01
N LEU A 324 27.75 2.77 -13.00
CA LEU A 324 27.27 2.82 -11.62
C LEU A 324 28.05 3.82 -10.73
N GLY A 325 29.00 4.54 -11.33
CA GLY A 325 29.90 5.49 -10.69
C GLY A 325 31.02 4.84 -9.88
N ILE A 326 31.28 3.54 -10.06
CA ILE A 326 32.34 2.82 -9.34
C ILE A 326 33.64 2.95 -10.10
N PHE A 327 34.71 3.31 -9.39
CA PHE A 327 36.07 3.39 -9.92
C PHE A 327 37.00 2.49 -9.09
N ALA A 328 38.02 1.94 -9.75
CA ALA A 328 39.05 1.14 -9.10
C ALA A 328 40.43 1.49 -9.65
N LEU A 329 41.41 1.61 -8.76
CA LEU A 329 42.80 1.89 -9.11
C LEU A 329 43.74 1.13 -8.18
N ARG A 330 44.85 0.61 -8.69
CA ARG A 330 45.92 0.06 -7.86
C ARG A 330 46.94 1.15 -7.57
N LEU A 331 47.17 1.42 -6.30
CA LEU A 331 48.14 2.42 -5.84
C LEU A 331 49.38 1.73 -5.29
N PRO A 332 50.59 2.11 -5.73
CA PRO A 332 51.81 1.64 -5.09
C PRO A 332 51.91 2.23 -3.67
N VAL A 333 52.32 1.42 -2.70
CA VAL A 333 52.51 1.85 -1.32
C VAL A 333 54.00 1.95 -1.02
N ALA A 334 54.49 3.18 -0.87
CA ALA A 334 55.88 3.41 -0.46
C ALA A 334 56.10 2.99 1.00
N ALA A 335 57.36 2.74 1.38
CA ALA A 335 57.73 2.50 2.78
C ALA A 335 57.53 3.80 3.59
N GLY A 336 56.35 3.96 4.21
CA GLY A 336 55.97 5.15 4.97
C GLY A 336 54.50 5.57 4.75
N ASP A 337 54.21 6.83 5.07
CA ASP A 337 52.90 7.46 4.88
C ASP A 337 52.77 8.05 3.47
N SER A 338 51.84 7.49 2.68
CA SER A 338 51.53 7.93 1.31
C SER A 338 50.16 8.61 1.29
N PRO A 339 50.07 9.95 1.14
CA PRO A 339 48.78 10.64 1.07
C PRO A 339 48.03 10.28 -0.22
N VAL A 340 46.71 10.15 -0.10
CA VAL A 340 45.80 9.87 -1.20
C VAL A 340 44.64 10.87 -1.18
N THR A 341 44.47 11.55 -2.30
CA THR A 341 43.38 12.50 -2.54
C THR A 341 42.52 11.99 -3.69
N VAL A 342 41.22 11.91 -3.46
CA VAL A 342 40.22 11.53 -4.46
C VAL A 342 39.28 12.69 -4.68
N ILE A 343 39.11 13.12 -5.93
CA ILE A 343 38.22 14.23 -6.31
C ILE A 343 37.24 13.73 -7.35
N ALA A 344 35.98 14.13 -7.22
CA ALA A 344 34.93 13.87 -8.20
C ALA A 344 34.25 15.16 -8.61
N VAL A 345 34.01 15.31 -9.91
CA VAL A 345 33.34 16.48 -10.51
C VAL A 345 32.13 16.00 -11.32
N ASP A 346 30.98 16.64 -11.13
CA ASP A 346 29.75 16.35 -11.88
C ASP A 346 29.57 17.25 -13.11
N ARG A 347 28.55 16.98 -13.94
CA ARG A 347 28.24 17.78 -15.15
C ARG A 347 27.78 19.21 -14.85
N GLN A 348 27.41 19.52 -13.60
CA GLN A 348 27.04 20.86 -13.16
C GLN A 348 28.23 21.64 -12.58
N GLY A 349 29.43 21.05 -12.56
CA GLY A 349 30.65 21.66 -12.02
C GLY A 349 30.76 21.62 -10.49
N LYS A 350 29.88 20.88 -9.78
CA LYS A 350 30.01 20.65 -8.34
C LYS A 350 31.09 19.60 -8.09
N ARG A 351 31.79 19.73 -6.96
CA ARG A 351 32.92 18.86 -6.59
C ARG A 351 32.76 18.29 -5.19
N ASP A 352 33.22 17.05 -5.01
CA ASP A 352 33.42 16.40 -3.71
C ASP A 352 34.86 15.89 -3.62
N GLU A 353 35.42 15.89 -2.42
CA GLU A 353 36.83 15.58 -2.19
C GLU A 353 37.02 14.72 -0.93
N LEU A 354 37.82 13.68 -1.05
CA LEU A 354 38.15 12.76 0.03
C LEU A 354 39.67 12.59 0.15
N ARG A 355 40.21 12.82 1.37
CA ARG A 355 41.64 12.71 1.68
C ARG A 355 41.90 11.67 2.75
N PHE A 356 42.91 10.82 2.56
CA PHE A 356 43.36 9.83 3.53
C PHE A 356 44.84 9.47 3.31
N THR A 357 45.46 8.70 4.21
CA THR A 357 46.87 8.30 4.11
C THR A 357 47.00 6.79 4.06
N LEU A 358 47.77 6.24 3.11
CA LEU A 358 48.16 4.83 3.06
C LEU A 358 49.49 4.62 3.78
N ARG A 359 49.53 3.79 4.83
CA ARG A 359 50.76 3.44 5.55
C ARG A 359 51.19 2.02 5.24
N GLY A 360 52.37 1.85 4.62
CA GLY A 360 52.98 0.56 4.39
C GLY A 360 53.71 0.05 5.63
N THR A 361 53.38 -1.14 6.13
CA THR A 361 54.14 -1.75 7.24
C THR A 361 55.36 -2.49 6.69
N VAL A 362 56.57 -1.96 6.92
CA VAL A 362 57.82 -2.71 6.74
C VAL A 362 57.82 -3.89 7.73
N THR A 363 58.16 -5.07 7.24
CA THR A 363 58.19 -6.36 7.95
C THR A 363 58.80 -6.24 9.35
N PRO A 364 58.07 -6.55 10.44
CA PRO A 364 58.69 -6.79 11.72
C PRO A 364 59.31 -8.18 11.74
N GLN A 365 60.59 -8.20 12.07
CA GLN A 365 61.41 -9.33 12.46
C GLN A 365 60.67 -10.23 13.47
N ALA A 366 60.84 -11.55 13.33
CA ALA A 366 60.26 -12.56 14.19
C ALA A 366 60.58 -12.32 15.68
N THR A 367 59.57 -11.98 16.46
CA THR A 367 59.51 -12.15 17.92
C THR A 367 58.54 -13.29 18.23
N PRO A 368 58.77 -14.08 19.30
CA PRO A 368 58.09 -15.36 19.49
C PRO A 368 56.58 -15.17 19.62
N ALA A 369 55.84 -16.06 18.98
CA ALA A 369 54.40 -16.11 18.99
C ALA A 369 53.84 -15.93 20.41
N ALA A 370 53.10 -14.84 20.62
CA ALA A 370 52.02 -14.86 21.59
C ALA A 370 51.10 -16.04 21.19
N PRO A 371 50.64 -16.85 22.16
CA PRO A 371 49.88 -18.04 21.85
C PRO A 371 48.67 -17.67 21.01
N PRO A 372 48.24 -18.54 20.08
CA PRO A 372 47.09 -18.25 19.25
C PRO A 372 45.92 -17.97 20.19
N ILE A 373 45.35 -16.77 20.12
CA ILE A 373 43.99 -16.59 20.61
C ILE A 373 43.18 -17.50 19.71
N ALA A 374 42.81 -18.64 20.26
CA ALA A 374 42.06 -19.66 19.58
C ALA A 374 40.85 -18.97 18.94
N ARG A 375 40.73 -19.09 17.62
CA ARG A 375 39.53 -18.73 16.84
C ARG A 375 38.42 -19.76 17.11
N THR A 376 38.19 -20.06 18.38
CA THR A 376 37.22 -21.03 18.92
C THR A 376 36.01 -20.34 19.55
N GLY A 377 35.95 -19.00 19.51
CA GLY A 377 34.93 -18.21 20.20
C GLY A 377 33.49 -18.50 19.77
N ASP A 378 33.16 -18.37 18.48
CA ASP A 378 31.75 -18.43 18.04
C ASP A 378 31.15 -19.84 18.04
N ARG A 379 31.96 -20.89 17.82
CA ARG A 379 31.53 -22.29 17.94
C ARG A 379 31.25 -22.67 19.40
N ALA A 380 32.03 -22.14 20.35
CA ALA A 380 31.75 -22.34 21.79
C ALA A 380 30.50 -21.56 22.25
N LEU A 381 30.20 -20.41 21.63
CA LEU A 381 29.02 -19.59 21.97
C LEU A 381 27.69 -20.25 21.61
N THR A 382 27.64 -21.15 20.62
CA THR A 382 26.41 -21.89 20.26
C THR A 382 26.23 -23.18 21.05
N ALA A 383 27.27 -23.65 21.75
CA ALA A 383 27.22 -24.86 22.57
C ALA A 383 26.32 -24.62 23.80
N GLY A 384 25.07 -25.05 23.71
CA GLY A 384 24.06 -24.92 24.78
C GLY A 384 22.80 -24.13 24.41
N ILE A 385 22.65 -23.72 23.15
CA ILE A 385 21.39 -23.16 22.62
C ILE A 385 20.68 -24.23 21.82
N ASP A 386 19.41 -24.51 22.14
CA ASP A 386 18.57 -25.41 21.35
C ASP A 386 18.01 -24.67 20.13
N PHE A 387 18.66 -24.87 18.98
CA PHE A 387 18.18 -24.33 17.72
C PHE A 387 17.08 -25.17 17.09
N GLY A 388 16.91 -26.44 17.50
CA GLY A 388 15.92 -27.35 16.92
C GLY A 388 16.43 -28.13 15.71
N SER A 389 15.54 -28.86 15.04
CA SER A 389 15.88 -29.66 13.86
C SER A 389 15.65 -28.88 12.57
N TYR A 390 16.49 -29.13 11.55
CA TYR A 390 16.45 -28.40 10.29
C TYR A 390 15.94 -29.26 9.14
N HIS A 391 14.94 -28.74 8.44
CA HIS A 391 14.33 -29.34 7.26
C HIS A 391 14.47 -28.40 6.06
N ALA A 392 14.63 -28.96 4.86
CA ALA A 392 14.52 -28.17 3.64
C ALA A 392 13.57 -28.80 2.63
N LEU A 393 12.83 -27.95 1.93
CA LEU A 393 12.12 -28.30 0.69
C LEU A 393 12.75 -27.49 -0.43
N ILE A 394 13.29 -28.17 -1.43
CA ILE A 394 14.08 -27.56 -2.48
C ILE A 394 13.43 -27.92 -3.82
N ILE A 395 13.01 -26.91 -4.57
CA ILE A 395 12.25 -27.06 -5.81
C ILE A 395 13.07 -26.42 -6.93
N GLY A 396 13.35 -27.20 -7.98
CA GLY A 396 14.04 -26.73 -9.18
C GLY A 396 13.31 -27.20 -10.44
N ASN A 397 12.80 -26.26 -11.22
CA ASN A 397 11.99 -26.54 -12.41
C ASN A 397 12.68 -26.03 -13.68
N ASN A 398 13.16 -26.96 -14.52
CA ASN A 398 13.79 -26.70 -15.80
C ASN A 398 12.84 -26.98 -16.97
N ASP A 399 12.19 -28.15 -16.96
CA ASP A 399 11.55 -28.73 -18.15
C ASP A 399 10.05 -28.44 -18.11
N TYR A 400 9.61 -27.39 -18.82
CA TYR A 400 8.22 -26.93 -18.82
C TYR A 400 7.45 -27.51 -20.01
N GLN A 401 6.19 -27.86 -19.79
CA GLN A 401 5.37 -28.45 -20.84
C GLN A 401 4.97 -27.43 -21.92
N THR A 402 4.72 -26.19 -21.51
CA THR A 402 4.19 -25.13 -22.40
C THR A 402 4.97 -23.82 -22.34
N LEU A 403 5.86 -23.67 -21.36
CA LEU A 403 6.72 -22.49 -21.19
C LEU A 403 8.15 -22.81 -21.70
N PRO A 404 8.98 -21.79 -21.95
CA PRO A 404 10.37 -22.02 -22.31
C PRO A 404 11.13 -22.72 -21.18
N ASP A 405 11.95 -23.70 -21.52
CA ASP A 405 12.78 -24.40 -20.54
C ASP A 405 13.84 -23.49 -19.91
N LEU A 406 14.19 -23.77 -18.66
CA LEU A 406 15.29 -23.16 -17.93
C LEU A 406 16.45 -24.14 -17.82
N THR A 407 17.66 -23.61 -17.66
CA THR A 407 18.88 -24.43 -17.69
C THR A 407 19.52 -24.63 -16.32
N SER A 408 19.36 -23.68 -15.40
CA SER A 408 20.02 -23.68 -14.08
C SER A 408 19.24 -24.29 -12.89
N PRO A 409 17.90 -24.18 -12.78
CA PRO A 409 17.17 -24.55 -11.55
C PRO A 409 17.40 -25.97 -10.99
N VAL A 410 17.44 -26.99 -11.84
CA VAL A 410 17.69 -28.39 -11.40
C VAL A 410 19.10 -28.57 -10.83
N SER A 411 20.09 -27.92 -11.45
CA SER A 411 21.49 -27.92 -10.99
C SER A 411 21.60 -27.21 -9.64
N ASP A 412 20.95 -26.04 -9.52
CA ASP A 412 20.91 -25.24 -8.30
C ASP A 412 20.26 -26.01 -7.14
N ALA A 413 19.10 -26.62 -7.37
CA ALA A 413 18.39 -27.40 -6.37
C ALA A 413 19.21 -28.62 -5.89
N THR A 414 19.86 -29.32 -6.81
CA THR A 414 20.65 -30.51 -6.50
C THR A 414 21.87 -30.17 -5.66
N GLU A 415 22.61 -29.13 -6.05
CA GLU A 415 23.84 -28.71 -5.34
C GLU A 415 23.52 -28.09 -3.98
N LEU A 416 22.48 -27.26 -3.89
CA LEU A 416 22.02 -26.68 -2.62
C LEU A 416 21.60 -27.77 -1.64
N SER A 417 20.89 -28.80 -2.11
CA SER A 417 20.53 -29.95 -1.28
C SER A 417 21.77 -30.66 -0.73
N ALA A 418 22.81 -30.84 -1.54
CA ALA A 418 24.04 -31.48 -1.11
C ALA A 418 24.74 -30.65 -0.02
N VAL A 419 24.90 -29.34 -0.23
CA VAL A 419 25.53 -28.42 0.74
C VAL A 419 24.76 -28.40 2.07
N LEU A 420 23.44 -28.27 2.02
CA LEU A 420 22.60 -28.22 3.23
C LEU A 420 22.63 -29.54 4.02
N ARG A 421 22.63 -30.70 3.33
CA ARG A 421 22.75 -32.00 4.01
C ARG A 421 24.14 -32.19 4.64
N GLN A 422 25.19 -32.01 3.85
CA GLN A 422 26.55 -32.37 4.24
C GLN A 422 27.13 -31.38 5.26
N ARG A 423 26.87 -30.09 5.07
CA ARG A 423 27.53 -29.03 5.83
C ARG A 423 26.67 -28.47 6.95
N TYR A 424 25.35 -28.58 6.86
CA TYR A 424 24.41 -28.01 7.85
C TYR A 424 23.48 -29.04 8.48
N GLY A 425 23.55 -30.32 8.09
CA GLY A 425 22.76 -31.40 8.70
C GLY A 425 21.25 -31.35 8.42
N PHE A 426 20.82 -30.65 7.36
CA PHE A 426 19.40 -30.53 7.02
C PHE A 426 18.81 -31.85 6.52
N ARG A 427 17.56 -32.12 6.89
CA ARG A 427 16.72 -33.13 6.23
C ARG A 427 16.06 -32.53 5.00
N THR A 428 16.63 -32.76 3.82
CA THR A 428 16.14 -32.13 2.59
C THR A 428 15.21 -33.04 1.80
N THR A 429 14.12 -32.47 1.28
CA THR A 429 13.23 -33.04 0.26
C THR A 429 13.45 -32.25 -1.02
N VAL A 430 13.80 -32.92 -2.11
CA VAL A 430 14.07 -32.27 -3.40
C VAL A 430 12.96 -32.64 -4.37
N LEU A 431 12.36 -31.64 -5.01
CA LEU A 431 11.41 -31.80 -6.10
C LEU A 431 12.03 -31.19 -7.36
N LEU A 432 12.21 -32.01 -8.39
CA LEU A 432 12.74 -31.59 -9.69
C LEU A 432 11.62 -31.65 -10.72
N ASN A 433 11.48 -30.60 -11.52
CA ASN A 433 10.42 -30.48 -12.52
C ASN A 433 9.03 -30.81 -11.95
N ALA A 434 8.72 -30.16 -10.84
CA ALA A 434 7.56 -30.49 -10.01
C ALA A 434 6.28 -29.84 -10.56
N THR A 435 5.20 -30.62 -10.57
CA THR A 435 3.87 -30.09 -10.91
C THR A 435 3.29 -29.27 -9.76
N ARG A 436 2.21 -28.53 -10.03
CA ARG A 436 1.42 -27.87 -8.97
C ARG A 436 1.05 -28.83 -7.85
N TYR A 437 0.58 -30.03 -8.20
CA TYR A 437 0.16 -31.04 -7.24
C TYR A 437 1.31 -31.49 -6.35
N ASP A 438 2.49 -31.71 -6.91
CA ASP A 438 3.66 -32.17 -6.16
C ASP A 438 4.12 -31.15 -5.12
N ILE A 439 4.20 -29.88 -5.54
CA ILE A 439 4.64 -28.76 -4.69
C ILE A 439 3.66 -28.59 -3.51
N LEU A 440 2.36 -28.48 -3.80
CA LEU A 440 1.35 -28.28 -2.75
C LEU A 440 1.23 -29.50 -1.83
N SER A 441 1.35 -30.71 -2.38
CA SER A 441 1.34 -31.94 -1.58
C SER A 441 2.54 -32.01 -0.64
N ALA A 442 3.74 -31.63 -1.10
CA ALA A 442 4.94 -31.59 -0.26
C ALA A 442 4.83 -30.56 0.86
N LEU A 443 4.32 -29.36 0.55
CA LEU A 443 4.05 -28.32 1.55
C LEU A 443 3.03 -28.78 2.59
N ASN A 444 1.96 -29.47 2.16
CA ASN A 444 0.96 -30.01 3.08
C ASN A 444 1.55 -31.08 4.01
N ARG A 445 2.36 -32.00 3.47
CA ARG A 445 3.05 -33.03 4.29
C ARG A 445 3.97 -32.39 5.34
N LEU A 446 4.71 -31.35 4.97
CA LEU A 446 5.56 -30.61 5.92
C LEU A 446 4.74 -29.89 6.97
N ARG A 447 3.59 -29.29 6.60
CA ARG A 447 2.68 -28.65 7.55
C ARG A 447 2.20 -29.62 8.63
N GLU A 448 1.93 -30.86 8.26
CA GLU A 448 1.47 -31.91 9.18
C GLU A 448 2.59 -32.51 10.02
N ALA A 449 3.79 -32.64 9.46
CA ALA A 449 4.92 -33.30 10.11
C ALA A 449 5.73 -32.37 11.04
N LEU A 450 5.86 -31.09 10.71
CA LEU A 450 6.74 -30.17 11.44
C LEU A 450 6.13 -29.69 12.76
N THR A 451 6.99 -29.55 13.76
CA THR A 451 6.68 -29.16 15.13
C THR A 451 7.28 -27.79 15.47
N PRO A 452 6.93 -27.18 16.63
CA PRO A 452 7.56 -25.96 17.11
C PRO A 452 9.06 -26.08 17.45
N HIS A 453 9.65 -27.28 17.40
CA HIS A 453 11.10 -27.47 17.49
C HIS A 453 11.80 -27.53 16.13
N ASP A 454 11.06 -27.46 15.01
CA ASP A 454 11.63 -27.60 13.68
C ASP A 454 11.77 -26.25 12.97
N ASN A 455 12.78 -26.14 12.12
CA ASN A 455 13.04 -25.01 11.23
C ASN A 455 12.96 -25.48 9.77
N LEU A 456 12.44 -24.64 8.89
CA LEU A 456 12.24 -24.97 7.47
C LEU A 456 12.96 -23.96 6.57
N LEU A 457 13.78 -24.45 5.65
CA LEU A 457 14.24 -23.69 4.48
C LEU A 457 13.45 -24.14 3.26
N LEU A 458 12.74 -23.22 2.61
CA LEU A 458 12.04 -23.47 1.35
C LEU A 458 12.81 -22.78 0.23
N TYR A 459 13.34 -23.52 -0.73
CA TYR A 459 14.01 -22.98 -1.91
C TYR A 459 13.16 -23.24 -3.15
N PHE A 460 12.93 -22.20 -3.95
CA PHE A 460 12.26 -22.31 -5.24
C PHE A 460 13.09 -21.65 -6.33
N ALA A 461 13.41 -22.40 -7.38
CA ALA A 461 14.00 -21.89 -8.61
C ALA A 461 13.14 -22.32 -9.80
N GLY A 462 12.76 -21.35 -10.63
CA GLY A 462 11.87 -21.58 -11.76
C GLY A 462 11.26 -20.29 -12.30
N HIS A 463 10.30 -20.43 -13.21
CA HIS A 463 9.56 -19.29 -13.73
C HIS A 463 8.67 -18.66 -12.66
N GLY A 464 8.55 -17.35 -12.73
CA GLY A 464 7.65 -16.57 -11.91
C GLY A 464 7.00 -15.48 -12.73
N GLU A 465 5.74 -15.17 -12.44
CA GLU A 465 4.94 -14.18 -13.16
C GLU A 465 4.32 -13.19 -12.17
N LEU A 466 4.18 -11.92 -12.57
CA LEU A 466 3.47 -10.90 -11.80
C LEU A 466 2.13 -10.59 -12.49
N ASP A 467 1.04 -10.79 -11.78
CA ASP A 467 -0.25 -10.30 -12.24
C ASP A 467 -0.25 -8.77 -12.18
N GLU A 468 -0.32 -8.11 -13.34
CA GLU A 468 -0.23 -6.66 -13.45
C GLU A 468 -1.41 -5.92 -12.79
N VAL A 469 -2.57 -6.58 -12.68
CA VAL A 469 -3.81 -5.97 -12.16
C VAL A 469 -3.77 -5.89 -10.64
N ASN A 470 -3.40 -6.98 -9.98
CA ASN A 470 -3.41 -7.07 -8.51
C ASN A 470 -2.01 -7.08 -7.88
N GLN A 471 -0.96 -7.01 -8.70
CA GLN A 471 0.46 -7.00 -8.29
C GLN A 471 0.83 -8.23 -7.44
N ARG A 472 0.24 -9.39 -7.72
CA ARG A 472 0.54 -10.65 -7.04
C ARG A 472 1.52 -11.48 -7.84
N GLY A 473 2.59 -11.92 -7.18
CA GLY A 473 3.54 -12.86 -7.74
C GLY A 473 2.98 -14.28 -7.76
N HIS A 474 3.35 -15.05 -8.78
CA HIS A 474 2.98 -16.46 -8.95
C HIS A 474 4.24 -17.28 -9.20
N TRP A 475 4.32 -18.45 -8.55
CA TRP A 475 5.28 -19.49 -8.92
C TRP A 475 4.66 -20.32 -10.03
N LEU A 476 5.45 -20.60 -11.06
CA LEU A 476 5.01 -21.38 -12.21
C LEU A 476 5.62 -22.79 -12.11
N PRO A 477 4.79 -23.82 -11.83
CA PRO A 477 5.23 -25.21 -11.90
C PRO A 477 5.42 -25.68 -13.35
N VAL A 478 5.94 -26.89 -13.58
CA VAL A 478 6.21 -27.36 -14.96
C VAL A 478 4.95 -27.59 -15.81
N ASP A 479 3.80 -27.80 -15.16
CA ASP A 479 2.46 -27.89 -15.75
C ASP A 479 1.76 -26.53 -15.85
N ALA A 480 2.48 -25.42 -15.67
CA ALA A 480 1.96 -24.09 -15.91
C ALA A 480 1.68 -23.85 -17.41
N GLU A 481 0.61 -23.10 -17.68
CA GLU A 481 0.16 -22.71 -19.02
C GLU A 481 0.32 -21.20 -19.20
N ARG A 482 0.70 -20.72 -20.40
CA ARG A 482 0.92 -19.28 -20.66
C ARG A 482 -0.34 -18.43 -20.50
N ASP A 483 -1.48 -18.95 -20.95
CA ASP A 483 -2.74 -18.20 -21.04
C ASP A 483 -3.75 -18.61 -19.95
N SER A 484 -3.34 -19.39 -18.96
CA SER A 484 -4.21 -19.97 -17.94
C SER A 484 -3.51 -20.03 -16.58
N THR A 485 -4.09 -19.37 -15.59
CA THR A 485 -3.58 -19.32 -14.23
C THR A 485 -3.97 -20.54 -13.39
N ALA A 486 -4.68 -21.52 -13.97
CA ALA A 486 -5.21 -22.68 -13.25
C ALA A 486 -4.13 -23.47 -12.50
N ASN A 487 -2.97 -23.66 -13.15
CA ASN A 487 -1.84 -24.39 -12.57
C ASN A 487 -0.81 -23.48 -11.88
N TRP A 488 -1.00 -22.16 -11.88
CA TRP A 488 -0.08 -21.21 -11.27
C TRP A 488 -0.29 -21.13 -9.76
N ILE A 489 0.79 -21.17 -8.97
CA ILE A 489 0.68 -21.10 -7.52
C ILE A 489 0.82 -19.64 -7.09
N PRO A 490 -0.26 -18.97 -6.62
CA PRO A 490 -0.14 -17.62 -6.13
C PRO A 490 0.74 -17.60 -4.88
N THR A 491 1.62 -16.61 -4.78
CA THR A 491 2.49 -16.41 -3.60
C THR A 491 1.68 -16.32 -2.30
N THR A 492 0.44 -15.80 -2.36
CA THR A 492 -0.46 -15.76 -1.20
C THR A 492 -0.82 -17.15 -0.66
N ALA A 493 -1.00 -18.15 -1.54
CA ALA A 493 -1.27 -19.51 -1.10
C ALA A 493 -0.06 -20.12 -0.38
N ILE A 494 1.16 -19.81 -0.85
CA ILE A 494 2.40 -20.19 -0.15
C ILE A 494 2.44 -19.53 1.22
N THR A 495 2.24 -18.22 1.30
CA THR A 495 2.30 -17.50 2.59
C THR A 495 1.24 -17.98 3.58
N ASP A 496 0.03 -18.31 3.12
CA ASP A 496 -1.03 -18.82 3.98
C ASP A 496 -0.66 -20.19 4.58
N ILE A 497 -0.07 -21.08 3.77
CA ILE A 497 0.42 -22.38 4.26
C ILE A 497 1.56 -22.20 5.27
N LEU A 498 2.50 -21.29 5.00
CA LEU A 498 3.62 -21.01 5.91
C LEU A 498 3.16 -20.36 7.23
N ASN A 499 2.11 -19.54 7.17
CA ASN A 499 1.53 -18.88 8.35
C ASN A 499 0.96 -19.89 9.35
N ILE A 500 0.27 -20.92 8.87
CA ILE A 500 -0.34 -21.96 9.71
C ILE A 500 0.63 -23.08 10.08
N MET A 501 1.82 -23.11 9.48
CA MET A 501 2.85 -24.11 9.78
C MET A 501 3.43 -23.90 11.18
N ARG A 502 3.59 -25.00 11.93
CA ARG A 502 4.06 -24.99 13.33
C ARG A 502 5.55 -24.75 13.49
N ALA A 503 6.34 -24.94 12.42
CA ALA A 503 7.79 -24.74 12.42
C ALA A 503 8.19 -23.40 13.06
N LYS A 504 9.20 -23.40 13.92
CA LYS A 504 9.64 -22.21 14.66
C LYS A 504 10.19 -21.12 13.74
N GLN A 505 11.09 -21.48 12.83
CA GLN A 505 11.72 -20.54 11.91
C GLN A 505 11.57 -21.03 10.47
N ILE A 506 11.17 -20.13 9.58
CA ILE A 506 11.01 -20.41 8.15
C ILE A 506 11.78 -19.37 7.36
N LEU A 507 12.73 -19.83 6.55
CA LEU A 507 13.41 -19.03 5.54
C LEU A 507 12.96 -19.49 4.16
N LEU A 508 12.31 -18.58 3.43
CA LEU A 508 11.99 -18.77 2.02
C LEU A 508 13.11 -18.17 1.16
N VAL A 509 13.65 -18.92 0.23
CA VAL A 509 14.67 -18.47 -0.72
C VAL A 509 14.07 -18.61 -2.12
N VAL A 510 13.90 -17.50 -2.81
CA VAL A 510 13.22 -17.48 -4.12
C VAL A 510 14.18 -17.00 -5.19
N ASP A 511 14.44 -17.88 -6.14
CA ASP A 511 15.25 -17.62 -7.33
C ASP A 511 14.37 -17.64 -8.59
N SER A 512 13.45 -16.68 -8.65
CA SER A 512 12.53 -16.51 -9.78
C SER A 512 12.27 -15.02 -10.04
N CYS A 513 11.79 -14.70 -11.23
CA CYS A 513 11.30 -13.37 -11.57
C CYS A 513 10.20 -12.91 -10.59
N TYR A 514 10.13 -11.61 -10.32
CA TYR A 514 9.08 -10.95 -9.52
C TYR A 514 8.95 -11.40 -8.04
N SER A 515 10.02 -11.96 -7.49
CA SER A 515 10.08 -12.44 -6.11
C SER A 515 9.87 -11.34 -5.05
N GLY A 516 10.07 -10.06 -5.41
CA GLY A 516 9.85 -8.90 -4.53
C GLY A 516 8.40 -8.69 -4.08
N ALA A 517 7.40 -9.31 -4.72
CA ALA A 517 6.00 -9.23 -4.30
C ALA A 517 5.74 -9.83 -2.89
N LEU A 518 6.71 -10.56 -2.34
CA LEU A 518 6.65 -11.21 -1.03
C LEU A 518 7.16 -10.33 0.14
N THR A 519 7.83 -9.20 -0.14
CA THR A 519 8.58 -8.42 0.87
C THR A 519 7.78 -7.24 1.45
N ARG A 520 8.09 -6.85 2.70
CA ARG A 520 7.74 -5.55 3.32
C ARG A 520 9.01 -4.83 3.76
N SER A 521 8.88 -3.55 4.11
CA SER A 521 9.92 -2.64 4.63
C SER A 521 10.98 -3.31 5.53
N SER A 522 12.23 -2.89 5.34
CA SER A 522 13.44 -3.44 5.95
C SER A 522 13.36 -3.65 7.47
N MET A 523 13.91 -4.77 7.93
CA MET A 523 14.10 -5.05 9.36
C MET A 523 15.14 -4.10 9.97
N GLY A 524 14.99 -3.83 11.28
CA GLY A 524 15.94 -3.05 12.07
C GLY A 524 17.35 -3.65 11.99
N ARG A 525 18.33 -2.83 11.60
CA ARG A 525 19.73 -3.22 11.40
C ARG A 525 20.39 -3.55 12.74
N LEU A 526 21.13 -4.66 12.81
CA LEU A 526 22.15 -4.83 13.84
C LEU A 526 23.37 -3.96 13.52
N GLY A 527 23.85 -3.24 14.53
CA GLY A 527 25.14 -2.54 14.45
C GLY A 527 26.30 -3.55 14.46
N THR A 528 27.28 -3.34 13.60
CA THR A 528 28.56 -4.05 13.65
C THR A 528 29.33 -3.60 14.89
N GLY A 529 29.63 -4.51 15.84
CA GLY A 529 30.44 -4.20 17.04
C GLY A 529 30.03 -4.83 18.37
N MET A 530 29.13 -5.83 18.39
CA MET A 530 28.73 -6.51 19.64
C MET A 530 29.88 -7.30 20.26
N THR A 531 29.95 -7.28 21.59
CA THR A 531 30.80 -8.18 22.39
C THR A 531 30.31 -9.64 22.29
N ALA A 532 31.16 -10.60 22.65
CA ALA A 532 30.82 -12.03 22.60
C ALA A 532 29.59 -12.37 23.48
N ASP A 533 29.47 -11.74 24.64
CA ASP A 533 28.34 -11.95 25.57
C ASP A 533 27.03 -11.35 25.04
N GLU A 534 27.08 -10.17 24.42
CA GLU A 534 25.92 -9.57 23.75
C GLU A 534 25.44 -10.43 22.57
N ARG A 535 26.39 -10.97 21.78
CA ARG A 535 26.09 -11.90 20.68
C ARG A 535 25.43 -13.18 21.20
N LEU A 536 25.93 -13.74 22.31
CA LEU A 536 25.34 -14.92 22.94
C LEU A 536 23.91 -14.68 23.44
N HIS A 537 23.69 -13.56 24.13
CA HIS A 537 22.39 -13.18 24.63
C HIS A 537 21.38 -12.96 23.49
N TRP A 538 21.84 -12.30 22.42
CA TRP A 538 21.04 -12.08 21.22
C TRP A 538 20.68 -13.42 20.54
N LEU A 539 21.65 -14.32 20.34
CA LEU A 539 21.41 -15.65 19.75
C LEU A 539 20.37 -16.43 20.54
N ARG A 540 20.46 -16.46 21.88
CA ARG A 540 19.47 -17.11 22.76
C ARG A 540 18.08 -16.50 22.61
N THR A 541 18.01 -15.17 22.56
CA THR A 541 16.74 -14.43 22.48
C THR A 541 16.04 -14.67 21.14
N MET A 542 16.79 -14.73 20.04
CA MET A 542 16.22 -14.90 18.70
C MET A 542 15.98 -16.36 18.31
N ALA A 543 16.79 -17.30 18.79
CA ALA A 543 16.62 -18.73 18.53
C ALA A 543 15.30 -19.30 19.08
N GLY A 544 14.74 -18.69 20.12
CA GLY A 544 13.45 -19.06 20.70
C GLY A 544 12.24 -18.39 20.05
N LYS A 545 12.43 -17.38 19.19
CA LYS A 545 11.33 -16.61 18.58
C LYS A 545 10.89 -17.16 17.24
N ARG A 546 9.61 -16.99 16.94
CA ARG A 546 9.02 -17.38 15.66
C ARG A 546 9.53 -16.44 14.55
N SER A 547 10.05 -17.02 13.47
CA SER A 547 10.59 -16.27 12.33
C SER A 547 9.98 -16.76 11.00
N ARG A 548 9.59 -15.80 10.15
CA ARG A 548 9.18 -16.02 8.76
C ARG A 548 9.82 -14.95 7.89
N THR A 549 10.86 -15.31 7.17
CA THR A 549 11.66 -14.38 6.36
C THR A 549 11.85 -14.93 4.95
N VAL A 550 12.09 -14.02 4.00
CA VAL A 550 12.33 -14.33 2.61
C VAL A 550 13.60 -13.67 2.13
N LEU A 551 14.43 -14.42 1.41
CA LEU A 551 15.57 -13.96 0.62
C LEU A 551 15.24 -14.15 -0.86
N THR A 552 15.10 -13.05 -1.59
CA THR A 552 14.77 -13.09 -3.01
C THR A 552 15.99 -12.81 -3.87
N SER A 553 16.04 -13.39 -5.07
CA SER A 553 17.10 -13.10 -6.03
C SER A 553 16.97 -11.71 -6.67
N GLY A 554 15.80 -11.07 -6.55
CA GLY A 554 15.54 -9.70 -7.03
C GLY A 554 14.19 -9.15 -6.53
N GLY A 555 13.93 -7.88 -6.85
CA GLY A 555 12.64 -7.21 -6.63
C GLY A 555 11.58 -7.62 -7.67
N LEU A 556 10.96 -6.65 -8.36
CA LEU A 556 10.00 -6.89 -9.45
C LEU A 556 10.65 -6.98 -10.85
N ALA A 557 11.95 -7.26 -10.92
CA ALA A 557 12.71 -7.31 -12.18
C ALA A 557 12.94 -8.77 -12.64
N PRO A 558 13.07 -9.02 -13.96
CA PRO A 558 13.43 -10.34 -14.48
C PRO A 558 14.85 -10.74 -14.07
N VAL A 559 15.04 -12.04 -13.81
CA VAL A 559 16.32 -12.62 -13.36
C VAL A 559 16.98 -13.37 -14.52
N MET A 560 18.30 -13.27 -14.64
CA MET A 560 19.05 -13.96 -15.69
C MET A 560 19.27 -15.43 -15.33
N ASP A 561 18.80 -16.35 -16.19
CA ASP A 561 19.02 -17.80 -16.06
C ASP A 561 20.46 -18.22 -16.43
N ALA A 562 21.20 -17.35 -17.13
CA ALA A 562 22.59 -17.59 -17.53
C ALA A 562 23.56 -16.58 -16.90
N GLY A 563 24.79 -16.97 -16.58
CA GLY A 563 25.83 -16.05 -16.07
C GLY A 563 26.65 -16.60 -14.89
N GLY A 564 26.14 -17.57 -14.15
CA GLY A 564 26.89 -18.27 -13.10
C GLY A 564 27.70 -19.49 -13.57
N GLY A 565 27.52 -19.92 -14.82
CA GLY A 565 28.03 -21.19 -15.34
C GLY A 565 26.90 -22.22 -15.42
N ARG A 566 26.95 -23.28 -14.61
CA ARG A 566 25.85 -24.28 -14.47
C ARG A 566 24.74 -23.85 -13.49
N HIS A 567 24.83 -22.63 -12.96
CA HIS A 567 24.00 -22.10 -11.90
C HIS A 567 23.52 -20.71 -12.26
N SER A 568 22.38 -20.30 -11.69
CA SER A 568 21.97 -18.90 -11.73
C SER A 568 23.01 -18.03 -11.01
N VAL A 569 23.06 -16.73 -11.33
CA VAL A 569 23.99 -15.79 -10.66
C VAL A 569 23.72 -15.74 -9.15
N PHE A 570 22.45 -15.78 -8.76
CA PHE A 570 22.04 -15.75 -7.37
C PHE A 570 22.33 -17.08 -6.65
N ALA A 571 21.96 -18.21 -7.25
CA ALA A 571 22.21 -19.53 -6.68
C ALA A 571 23.71 -19.79 -6.49
N LYS A 572 24.54 -19.39 -7.46
CA LYS A 572 26.00 -19.47 -7.31
C LYS A 572 26.51 -18.68 -6.11
N ALA A 573 26.09 -17.42 -5.98
CA ALA A 573 26.49 -16.58 -4.85
C ALA A 573 26.04 -17.19 -3.51
N LEU A 574 24.82 -17.73 -3.45
CA LEU A 574 24.29 -18.42 -2.28
C LEU A 574 25.13 -19.66 -1.93
N LEU A 575 25.41 -20.52 -2.91
CA LEU A 575 26.22 -21.73 -2.74
C LEU A 575 27.63 -21.40 -2.27
N GLU A 576 28.30 -20.39 -2.84
CA GLU A 576 29.64 -19.97 -2.43
C GLU A 576 29.68 -19.48 -0.98
N VAL A 577 28.67 -18.70 -0.55
CA VAL A 577 28.56 -18.26 0.85
C VAL A 577 28.34 -19.45 1.78
N LEU A 578 27.39 -20.32 1.44
CA LEU A 578 27.08 -21.51 2.23
C LEU A 578 28.21 -22.53 2.25
N ALA A 579 29.07 -22.59 1.23
CA ALA A 579 30.20 -23.50 1.14
C ALA A 579 31.46 -22.98 1.86
N ALA A 580 31.60 -21.65 1.99
CA ALA A 580 32.76 -21.01 2.64
C ALA A 580 32.53 -20.60 4.11
N ASN A 581 31.29 -20.68 4.61
CA ASN A 581 30.93 -20.21 5.95
C ASN A 581 31.22 -21.23 7.09
N ASP A 582 32.06 -20.87 8.04
CA ASP A 582 32.51 -21.80 9.11
C ASP A 582 31.91 -21.46 10.50
N GLU A 583 31.07 -20.41 10.54
CA GLU A 583 30.49 -19.84 11.75
C GLU A 583 28.95 -19.81 11.69
N PRO A 584 28.25 -19.61 12.82
CA PRO A 584 26.81 -19.38 12.82
C PRO A 584 26.44 -18.17 11.95
N LEU A 585 25.56 -18.41 10.97
CA LEU A 585 25.16 -17.42 9.98
C LEU A 585 23.69 -17.05 10.16
N ASP A 586 23.40 -15.79 10.47
CA ASP A 586 22.05 -15.24 10.50
C ASP A 586 21.58 -14.79 9.11
N GLY A 587 20.26 -14.70 8.91
CA GLY A 587 19.67 -14.32 7.63
C GLY A 587 20.12 -12.96 7.09
N GLN A 588 20.38 -11.96 7.94
CA GLN A 588 20.89 -10.65 7.50
C GLN A 588 22.33 -10.74 7.01
N LYS A 589 23.19 -11.48 7.72
CA LYS A 589 24.56 -11.71 7.29
C LYS A 589 24.60 -12.52 5.99
N LEU A 590 23.76 -13.56 5.87
CA LEU A 590 23.59 -14.30 4.61
C LEU A 590 23.23 -13.35 3.47
N HIS A 591 22.21 -12.50 3.65
CA HIS A 591 21.79 -11.53 2.63
C HIS A 591 22.92 -10.60 2.21
N ARG A 592 23.66 -10.00 3.14
CA ARG A 592 24.77 -9.10 2.81
C ARG A 592 25.85 -9.77 1.96
N GLU A 593 26.25 -10.98 2.35
CA GLU A 593 27.29 -11.75 1.69
C GLU A 593 26.87 -12.19 0.28
N VAL A 594 25.60 -12.60 0.12
CA VAL A 594 25.03 -12.96 -1.19
C VAL A 594 24.87 -11.73 -2.06
N ALA A 595 24.29 -10.63 -1.54
CA ALA A 595 24.09 -9.40 -2.28
C ALA A 595 25.40 -8.79 -2.78
N ALA A 596 26.49 -8.87 -1.99
CA ALA A 596 27.81 -8.40 -2.40
C ALA A 596 28.36 -9.21 -3.60
N ARG A 597 28.19 -10.53 -3.60
CA ARG A 597 28.63 -11.42 -4.69
C ARG A 597 27.77 -11.27 -5.94
N VAL A 598 26.44 -11.16 -5.78
CA VAL A 598 25.52 -10.90 -6.89
C VAL A 598 25.83 -9.55 -7.52
N ALA A 599 26.06 -8.49 -6.72
CA ALA A 599 26.43 -7.18 -7.25
C ALA A 599 27.73 -7.21 -8.06
N TYR A 600 28.72 -7.99 -7.62
CA TYR A 600 29.97 -8.20 -8.37
C TYR A 600 29.74 -8.92 -9.71
N ALA A 601 28.95 -10.00 -9.70
CA ALA A 601 28.63 -10.75 -10.91
C ALA A 601 27.76 -9.94 -11.89
N ALA A 602 26.77 -9.22 -11.38
CA ALA A 602 25.89 -8.33 -12.12
C ALA A 602 26.66 -7.20 -12.82
N ALA A 603 27.62 -6.58 -12.13
CA ALA A 603 28.50 -5.56 -12.69
C ALA A 603 29.37 -6.09 -13.85
N ASN A 604 29.82 -7.35 -13.78
CA ASN A 604 30.63 -7.97 -14.83
C ASN A 604 29.79 -8.38 -16.05
N LEU A 605 28.50 -8.71 -15.83
CA LEU A 605 27.59 -9.23 -16.85
C LEU A 605 26.63 -8.16 -17.43
N ARG A 606 26.74 -6.90 -16.98
CA ARG A 606 25.93 -5.74 -17.42
C ARG A 606 24.41 -5.95 -17.28
N PHE A 607 23.97 -6.48 -16.14
CA PHE A 607 22.55 -6.58 -15.81
C PHE A 607 22.28 -6.14 -14.37
N ASP A 608 21.05 -5.74 -14.07
CA ASP A 608 20.64 -5.29 -12.73
C ASP A 608 19.95 -6.42 -11.97
N GLN A 609 20.57 -6.86 -10.88
CA GLN A 609 19.99 -7.79 -9.93
C GLN A 609 20.40 -7.43 -8.51
N VAL A 610 19.39 -7.18 -7.66
CA VAL A 610 19.57 -6.75 -6.27
C VAL A 610 18.76 -7.68 -5.37
N PRO A 611 19.41 -8.63 -4.68
CA PRO A 611 18.72 -9.49 -3.74
C PRO A 611 18.07 -8.71 -2.58
N GLU A 612 16.88 -9.14 -2.15
CA GLU A 612 16.17 -8.53 -1.02
C GLU A 612 16.01 -9.53 0.13
N TYR A 613 16.06 -9.03 1.36
CA TYR A 613 15.76 -9.82 2.56
C TYR A 613 14.75 -9.11 3.46
N ALA A 614 13.63 -9.77 3.74
CA ALA A 614 12.52 -9.16 4.46
C ALA A 614 11.66 -10.21 5.20
N PRO A 615 10.81 -9.79 6.15
CA PRO A 615 9.76 -10.64 6.69
C PRO A 615 8.74 -10.99 5.59
N ILE A 616 8.22 -12.23 5.60
CA ILE A 616 7.18 -12.67 4.65
C ILE A 616 5.86 -11.96 4.98
N ARG A 617 5.22 -11.37 3.97
CA ARG A 617 3.91 -10.71 4.10
C ARG A 617 2.84 -11.66 4.65
N PHE A 618 2.10 -11.22 5.67
CA PHE A 618 0.98 -11.96 6.30
C PHE A 618 1.31 -13.36 6.89
N ALA A 619 2.59 -13.68 7.11
CA ALA A 619 3.00 -15.00 7.60
C ALA A 619 3.28 -15.11 9.12
N GLY A 620 2.91 -14.11 9.92
CA GLY A 620 2.98 -14.18 11.39
C GLY A 620 4.41 -14.11 11.97
N HIS A 621 5.24 -13.18 11.50
CA HIS A 621 6.62 -12.98 11.98
C HIS A 621 6.66 -12.29 13.37
N GLU A 622 7.41 -12.84 14.33
CA GLU A 622 7.50 -12.37 15.73
C GLU A 622 8.91 -11.84 16.10
N ALA A 623 9.57 -11.16 15.17
CA ALA A 623 10.93 -10.60 15.31
C ALA A 623 12.07 -11.61 15.49
N GLY A 624 11.83 -12.91 15.26
CA GLY A 624 12.86 -13.94 15.24
C GLY A 624 13.72 -13.90 13.97
N GLU A 625 14.87 -14.57 13.99
CA GLU A 625 15.82 -14.63 12.86
C GLU A 625 16.09 -16.09 12.47
N PHE A 626 16.36 -16.36 11.19
CA PHE A 626 16.74 -17.71 10.75
C PHE A 626 18.25 -17.90 10.86
N PHE A 627 18.68 -19.03 11.45
CA PHE A 627 20.08 -19.35 11.66
C PHE A 627 20.52 -20.57 10.86
N LEU A 628 21.65 -20.45 10.16
CA LEU A 628 22.35 -21.53 9.48
C LEU A 628 23.58 -21.90 10.30
N LEU A 629 23.63 -23.15 10.78
CA LEU A 629 24.66 -23.64 11.68
C LEU A 629 25.49 -24.71 10.98
N PRO A 630 26.77 -24.44 10.66
CA PRO A 630 27.64 -25.46 10.11
C PRO A 630 27.77 -26.62 11.10
N ALA A 631 27.60 -27.84 10.60
CA ALA A 631 27.85 -29.06 11.33
C ALA A 631 29.31 -29.08 11.85
N PRO A 632 29.56 -29.67 13.03
CA PRO A 632 30.87 -29.66 13.68
C PRO A 632 32.01 -30.19 12.82
#